data_AF-A0A351ETM7-F1
#
_entry.id   AF-A0A351ETM7-F1
#
_cell.length_a   1.000
_cell.length_b   1.000
_cell.length_c   1.000
_cell.angle_alpha   90.00
_cell.angle_beta   90.00
_cell.angle_gamma   90.00
#
_symmetry.space_group_name_H-M   'P 1'
#
loop_
_entity.id
_entity.type
_entity.pdbx_description
1 polymer ?
#
loop_
_entity_poly.entity_id
_entity_poly.type
_entity_poly.pdbx_seq_one_letter_code
_entity_poly.pdbx_strand_id
1 'polypeptide(L)'
;MKKLISRIQWIWVLIGWTLFLWLSRLRNVVNNDELTSSGRSIRIGIVVIFVGLAGLTAVAVRQLRAAQRDPGLGNVGWQGKMIGLFLAWTAGYWLIRGIGILIDGDYSIGFKAVHTVLMAVSLTLVFLTARSVRSQSA
;
A
#
# COMPACT_ATOMS: atom_id res chain seq x y z
N MET A 1 -15.01 18.54 17.41
CA MET A 1 -15.23 17.93 16.08
C MET A 1 -13.97 17.35 15.42
N LYS A 2 -12.75 17.90 15.61
CA LYS A 2 -11.49 17.40 14.98
C LYS A 2 -11.01 16.00 15.41
N LYS A 3 -11.49 15.44 16.54
CA LYS A 3 -11.11 14.09 17.02
C LYS A 3 -11.86 12.92 16.33
N LEU A 4 -12.95 13.19 15.58
CA LEU A 4 -13.83 12.14 15.04
C LEU A 4 -13.34 11.59 13.67
N ILE A 5 -12.73 12.44 12.85
CA ILE A 5 -12.14 12.10 11.53
C ILE A 5 -10.79 11.35 11.70
N SER A 6 -10.25 11.42 12.92
CA SER A 6 -9.05 10.81 13.48
C SER A 6 -8.68 9.37 13.12
N ARG A 7 -9.65 8.46 13.27
CA ARG A 7 -9.30 7.22 13.98
C ARG A 7 -8.86 6.06 13.08
N ILE A 8 -9.35 5.98 11.84
CA ILE A 8 -9.01 4.88 10.90
C ILE A 8 -9.07 5.40 9.44
N GLN A 9 -8.83 6.69 9.18
CA GLN A 9 -8.96 7.22 7.80
C GLN A 9 -7.73 6.97 6.94
N TRP A 10 -6.53 7.10 7.50
CA TRP A 10 -5.29 6.99 6.72
C TRP A 10 -5.08 5.63 6.08
N ILE A 11 -5.56 4.54 6.70
CA ILE A 11 -5.49 3.22 6.09
C ILE A 11 -6.36 3.11 4.83
N TRP A 12 -7.53 3.76 4.80
CA TRP A 12 -8.36 3.79 3.59
C TRP A 12 -7.76 4.68 2.51
N VAL A 13 -7.12 5.78 2.91
CA VAL A 13 -6.35 6.61 1.97
C VAL A 13 -5.18 5.82 1.39
N LEU A 14 -4.44 5.06 2.20
CA LEU A 14 -3.35 4.20 1.74
C LEU A 14 -3.85 3.07 0.83
N ILE A 15 -4.96 2.42 1.17
CA ILE A 15 -5.60 1.41 0.32
C ILE A 15 -5.98 2.03 -1.03
N GLY A 16 -6.70 3.16 -1.01
CA GLY A 16 -7.12 3.85 -2.23
C GLY A 16 -5.94 4.30 -3.09
N TRP A 17 -4.92 4.88 -2.47
CA TRP A 17 -3.67 5.26 -3.12
C TRP A 17 -2.96 4.06 -3.76
N THR A 18 -2.89 2.95 -3.04
CA THR A 18 -2.29 1.71 -3.53
C THR A 18 -3.04 1.21 -4.77
N LEU A 19 -4.37 1.09 -4.69
CA LEU A 19 -5.18 0.66 -5.83
C LEU A 19 -5.00 1.59 -7.03
N PHE A 20 -5.03 2.91 -6.81
CA PHE A 20 -4.81 3.89 -7.86
C PHE A 20 -3.46 3.70 -8.57
N LEU A 21 -2.35 3.64 -7.82
CA LEU A 21 -1.01 3.49 -8.38
C LEU A 21 -0.84 2.17 -9.13
N TRP A 22 -1.26 1.07 -8.52
CA TRP A 22 -0.96 -0.26 -9.03
C TRP A 22 -1.87 -0.66 -10.19
N LEU A 23 -3.12 -0.18 -10.22
CA LEU A 23 -4.00 -0.37 -11.37
C LEU A 23 -3.57 0.52 -12.55
N SER A 24 -3.13 1.76 -12.29
CA SER A 24 -2.50 2.58 -13.33
C SER A 24 -1.25 1.90 -13.90
N ARG A 25 -0.41 1.32 -13.03
CA ARG A 25 0.77 0.55 -13.43
C ARG A 25 0.40 -0.69 -14.24
N LEU A 26 -0.66 -1.42 -13.85
CA LEU A 26 -1.13 -2.59 -14.59
C LEU A 26 -1.49 -2.22 -16.03
N ARG A 27 -2.28 -1.16 -16.21
CA ARG A 27 -2.64 -0.65 -17.54
C ARG A 27 -1.40 -0.35 -18.37
N ASN A 28 -0.42 0.33 -17.79
CA ASN A 28 0.83 0.67 -18.49
C ASN A 28 1.66 -0.56 -18.87
N VAL A 29 1.65 -1.61 -18.03
CA VAL A 29 2.41 -2.85 -18.30
C VAL A 29 1.73 -3.71 -19.36
N VAL A 30 0.40 -3.79 -19.33
CA VAL A 30 -0.38 -4.57 -20.30
C VAL A 30 -0.33 -3.95 -21.69
N ASN A 31 -0.33 -2.62 -21.78
CA ASN A 31 -0.29 -1.88 -23.05
C ASN A 31 1.13 -1.59 -23.56
N ASN A 32 2.16 -2.21 -22.97
CA ASN A 32 3.55 -1.99 -23.39
C ASN A 32 4.05 -3.21 -24.16
N ASP A 33 4.13 -3.05 -25.49
CA ASP A 33 4.52 -4.10 -26.44
C ASP A 33 6.04 -4.33 -26.50
N GLU A 34 6.84 -3.44 -25.92
CA GLU A 34 8.30 -3.56 -25.86
C GLU A 34 8.77 -4.51 -24.75
N LEU A 35 7.86 -4.94 -23.87
CA LEU A 35 8.19 -5.84 -22.78
C LEU A 35 8.28 -7.29 -23.24
N THR A 36 9.41 -7.92 -22.90
CA THR A 36 9.50 -9.38 -22.94
C THR A 36 8.41 -10.02 -22.06
N SER A 37 7.92 -11.19 -22.45
CA SER A 37 6.87 -11.91 -21.69
C SER A 37 7.25 -12.15 -20.23
N SER A 38 8.54 -12.39 -19.95
CA SER A 38 9.08 -12.54 -18.59
C SER A 38 9.16 -11.22 -17.83
N GLY A 39 9.56 -10.12 -18.49
CA GLY A 39 9.56 -8.78 -17.91
C GLY A 39 8.15 -8.30 -17.57
N ARG A 40 7.16 -8.68 -18.37
CA ARG A 40 5.74 -8.38 -18.16
C ARG A 40 5.17 -9.18 -16.97
N SER A 41 5.43 -10.49 -16.89
CA SER A 41 4.86 -11.36 -15.85
C SER A 41 5.33 -10.98 -14.44
N ILE A 42 6.61 -10.66 -14.24
CA ILE A 42 7.14 -10.21 -12.93
C ILE A 42 6.42 -8.93 -12.47
N ARG A 43 6.22 -7.97 -13.38
CA ARG A 43 5.56 -6.69 -13.07
C ARG A 43 4.08 -6.88 -12.72
N ILE A 44 3.38 -7.75 -13.45
CA ILE A 44 2.00 -8.13 -13.14
C ILE A 44 1.94 -8.83 -11.77
N GLY A 45 2.88 -9.73 -11.47
CA GLY A 45 2.95 -10.40 -10.17
C GLY A 45 3.03 -9.42 -9.00
N ILE A 46 3.86 -8.38 -9.13
CA ILE A 46 3.97 -7.32 -8.11
C ILE A 46 2.65 -6.56 -7.96
N VAL A 47 1.98 -6.21 -9.07
CA VAL A 47 0.65 -5.57 -9.03
C VAL A 47 -0.34 -6.45 -8.26
N VAL A 48 -0.39 -7.75 -8.57
CA VAL A 48 -1.30 -8.69 -7.92
C VAL A 48 -1.05 -8.74 -6.41
N ILE A 49 0.21 -8.75 -5.97
CA ILE A 49 0.54 -8.73 -4.53
C ILE A 49 0.02 -7.45 -3.88
N PHE A 50 0.28 -6.28 -4.46
CA PHE A 50 -0.16 -5.01 -3.89
C PHE A 50 -1.68 -4.87 -3.83
N VAL A 51 -2.37 -5.21 -4.91
CA VAL A 51 -3.83 -5.17 -4.99
C VAL A 51 -4.45 -6.19 -4.03
N GLY A 52 -3.89 -7.40 -3.97
CA GLY A 52 -4.31 -8.46 -3.04
C GLY A 52 -4.15 -8.06 -1.59
N LEU A 53 -2.98 -7.55 -1.19
CA LEU A 53 -2.73 -7.07 0.17
C LEU A 53 -3.63 -5.89 0.53
N ALA A 54 -3.88 -4.96 -0.39
CA ALA A 54 -4.80 -3.85 -0.16
C ALA A 54 -6.24 -4.35 0.06
N GLY A 55 -6.70 -5.31 -0.74
CA GLY A 55 -8.02 -5.95 -0.59
C GLY A 55 -8.18 -6.72 0.71
N LEU A 56 -7.20 -7.57 1.05
CA LEU A 56 -7.20 -8.31 2.32
C LEU A 56 -7.14 -7.38 3.53
N THR A 57 -6.38 -6.29 3.44
CA THR A 57 -6.33 -5.27 4.50
C THR A 57 -7.67 -4.53 4.63
N ALA A 58 -8.34 -4.23 3.52
CA ALA A 58 -9.68 -3.63 3.56
C ALA A 58 -10.68 -4.55 4.27
N VAL A 59 -10.64 -5.86 4.00
CA VAL A 59 -11.46 -6.87 4.71
C VAL A 59 -11.12 -6.91 6.20
N ALA A 60 -9.83 -6.99 6.54
CA ALA A 60 -9.35 -6.99 7.93
C ALA A 60 -9.86 -5.78 8.72
N VAL A 61 -9.75 -4.58 8.14
CA VAL A 61 -10.20 -3.33 8.78
C VAL A 61 -11.73 -3.30 8.93
N ARG A 62 -12.48 -3.81 7.95
CA ARG A 62 -13.95 -3.91 8.04
C ARG A 62 -14.38 -4.86 9.16
N GLN A 63 -13.74 -6.02 9.26
CA GLN A 63 -14.03 -7.00 10.31
C GLN A 63 -13.69 -6.46 11.70
N LEU A 64 -12.54 -5.80 11.87
CA LEU A 64 -12.19 -5.14 13.14
C LEU A 64 -13.26 -4.11 13.56
N ARG A 65 -13.75 -3.31 12.62
CA ARG A 65 -14.82 -2.34 12.89
C ARG A 65 -16.18 -2.99 13.18
N ALA A 66 -16.45 -4.19 12.65
CA ALA A 66 -17.66 -4.93 12.94
C ALA A 66 -17.60 -5.51 14.37
N ALA A 67 -16.49 -6.17 14.72
CA ALA A 67 -16.26 -6.72 16.06
C ALA A 67 -16.24 -5.64 17.16
N GLN A 68 -15.82 -4.41 16.85
CA GLN A 68 -15.94 -3.28 17.76
C GLN A 68 -17.39 -2.83 18.03
N ARG A 69 -18.30 -3.10 17.10
CA ARG A 69 -19.74 -2.76 17.25
C ARG A 69 -20.53 -3.89 17.90
N ASP A 70 -20.12 -5.13 17.64
CA ASP A 70 -20.72 -6.33 18.20
C ASP A 70 -19.61 -7.29 18.68
N PRO A 71 -19.28 -7.27 20.00
CA PRO A 71 -18.23 -8.11 20.58
C PRO A 71 -18.48 -9.62 20.46
N GLY A 72 -19.70 -10.05 20.09
CA GLY A 72 -20.03 -11.46 19.86
C GLY A 72 -19.42 -12.03 18.58
N LEU A 73 -19.01 -11.17 17.63
CA LEU A 73 -18.23 -11.58 16.47
C LEU A 73 -16.75 -11.69 16.87
N GLY A 74 -16.32 -12.90 17.20
CA GLY A 74 -14.96 -13.20 17.65
C GLY A 74 -13.86 -12.49 16.84
N ASN A 75 -12.94 -11.83 17.55
CA ASN A 75 -11.81 -11.15 16.95
C ASN A 75 -10.66 -12.15 16.72
N VAL A 76 -10.45 -12.55 15.47
CA VAL A 76 -9.32 -13.41 15.12
C VAL A 76 -8.03 -12.56 15.16
N GLY A 77 -6.87 -13.14 15.48
CA GLY A 77 -5.62 -12.37 15.64
C GLY A 77 -4.93 -11.97 14.32
N TRP A 78 -5.50 -12.29 13.15
CA TRP A 78 -4.83 -12.13 11.86
C TRP A 78 -4.94 -10.71 11.29
N GLN A 79 -5.94 -9.94 11.69
CA GLN A 79 -6.25 -8.62 11.12
C GLN A 79 -5.11 -7.63 11.39
N GLY A 80 -4.59 -7.62 12.63
CA GLY A 80 -3.43 -6.80 12.98
C GLY A 80 -2.16 -7.21 12.22
N LYS A 81 -1.94 -8.52 12.05
CA LYS A 81 -0.82 -9.06 11.26
C LYS A 81 -0.93 -8.65 9.79
N MET A 82 -2.14 -8.66 9.21
CA MET A 82 -2.37 -8.25 7.82
C MET A 82 -2.09 -6.76 7.63
N ILE A 83 -2.56 -5.90 8.54
CA ILE A 83 -2.25 -4.47 8.50
C ILE A 83 -0.74 -4.26 8.59
N GLY A 84 -0.06 -4.94 9.53
CA GLY A 84 1.40 -4.87 9.69
C GLY A 84 2.14 -5.31 8.43
N LEU A 85 1.73 -6.43 7.83
CA LEU A 85 2.29 -6.95 6.58
C LEU A 85 2.12 -5.96 5.43
N PHE A 86 0.94 -5.37 5.26
CA PHE A 86 0.68 -4.42 4.19
C PHE A 86 1.54 -3.15 4.32
N LEU A 87 1.71 -2.64 5.55
CA LEU A 87 2.58 -1.50 5.82
C LEU A 87 4.05 -1.84 5.56
N ALA A 88 4.51 -2.99 6.05
CA ALA A 88 5.89 -3.45 5.87
C ALA A 88 6.23 -3.69 4.39
N TRP A 89 5.33 -4.36 3.66
CA TRP A 89 5.48 -4.61 2.24
C TRP A 89 5.54 -3.30 1.44
N THR A 90 4.62 -2.38 1.71
CA THR A 90 4.59 -1.08 1.02
C THR A 90 5.87 -0.28 1.27
N ALA A 91 6.33 -0.21 2.52
CA ALA A 91 7.58 0.46 2.85
C ALA A 91 8.79 -0.24 2.22
N GLY A 92 8.92 -1.54 2.40
CA GLY A 92 10.05 -2.33 1.90
C GLY A 92 10.20 -2.25 0.39
N TYR A 93 9.09 -2.40 -0.35
CA TYR A 93 9.11 -2.28 -1.80
C TYR A 93 9.60 -0.90 -2.25
N TRP A 94 9.07 0.16 -1.66
CA TRP A 94 9.44 1.53 -2.04
C TRP A 94 10.87 1.87 -1.64
N LEU A 95 11.34 1.40 -0.49
CA LEU A 95 12.74 1.58 -0.09
C LEU A 95 13.69 0.84 -1.04
N ILE A 96 13.39 -0.40 -1.41
CA ILE A 96 14.26 -1.16 -2.32
C ILE A 96 14.17 -0.59 -3.74
N ARG A 97 12.96 -0.56 -4.31
CA ARG A 97 12.74 -0.21 -5.72
C ARG A 97 12.85 1.29 -5.97
N GLY A 98 12.30 2.12 -5.08
CA GLY A 98 12.32 3.57 -5.23
C GLY A 98 13.73 4.14 -5.08
N ILE A 99 14.51 3.68 -4.09
CA ILE A 99 15.92 4.06 -3.97
C ILE A 99 16.73 3.51 -5.14
N GLY A 100 16.48 2.26 -5.55
CA GLY A 100 17.11 1.68 -6.74
C GLY A 100 16.92 2.54 -8.00
N ILE A 101 15.70 3.05 -8.22
CA ILE A 101 15.42 3.98 -9.34
C ILE A 101 16.17 5.30 -9.19
N LEU A 102 16.34 5.81 -7.98
CA LEU A 102 16.99 7.09 -7.73
C LEU A 102 18.50 7.03 -8.05
N ILE A 103 19.15 5.93 -7.65
CA ILE A 103 20.60 5.75 -7.80
C ILE A 103 21.01 5.24 -9.19
N ASP A 104 20.09 4.59 -9.92
CA ASP A 104 20.36 4.08 -11.27
C ASP A 104 20.54 5.23 -12.26
N GLY A 105 21.69 5.25 -12.95
CA GLY A 105 22.09 6.29 -13.89
C GLY A 105 21.29 6.30 -15.20
N ASP A 106 20.67 5.18 -15.54
CA ASP A 106 20.00 4.99 -16.83
C ASP A 106 18.60 5.63 -16.87
N TYR A 107 18.05 6.02 -15.72
CA TYR A 107 16.76 6.69 -15.64
C TYR A 107 16.86 8.20 -15.81
N SER A 108 15.97 8.75 -16.64
CA SER A 108 15.83 10.20 -16.83
C SER A 108 15.44 10.92 -15.52
N ILE A 109 15.79 12.19 -15.42
CA ILE A 109 15.48 13.03 -14.25
C ILE A 109 13.96 13.08 -14.00
N GLY A 110 13.16 13.23 -15.05
CA GLY A 110 11.69 13.24 -14.94
C GLY A 110 11.14 11.91 -14.40
N PHE A 111 11.70 10.77 -14.84
CA PHE A 111 11.33 9.47 -14.32
C PHE A 111 11.64 9.33 -12.83
N LYS A 112 12.85 9.75 -12.42
CA LYS A 112 13.27 9.76 -11.01
C LYS A 112 12.33 10.64 -10.17
N ALA A 113 12.08 11.87 -10.61
CA ALA A 113 11.23 12.82 -9.89
C ALA A 113 9.83 12.25 -9.60
N VAL A 114 9.17 11.67 -10.62
CA VAL A 114 7.85 11.03 -10.44
C VAL A 114 7.93 9.91 -9.39
N HIS A 115 8.89 9.00 -9.52
CA HIS A 115 8.99 7.86 -8.60
C HIS A 115 9.37 8.28 -7.18
N THR A 116 10.16 9.36 -7.01
CA THR A 116 10.45 9.95 -5.71
C THR A 116 9.18 10.50 -5.05
N VAL A 117 8.33 11.22 -5.79
CA VAL A 117 7.05 11.71 -5.26
C VAL A 117 6.14 10.54 -4.89
N LEU A 118 6.01 9.53 -5.75
CA LEU A 118 5.21 8.33 -5.47
C LEU A 118 5.70 7.59 -4.22
N MET A 119 7.03 7.47 -4.06
CA MET A 119 7.66 6.91 -2.87
C MET A 119 7.34 7.73 -1.63
N ALA A 120 7.55 9.04 -1.69
CA ALA A 120 7.34 9.94 -0.55
C ALA A 120 5.90 9.91 -0.05
N VAL A 121 4.92 9.98 -0.96
CA VAL A 121 3.49 9.88 -0.60
C VAL A 121 3.19 8.52 0.03
N SER A 122 3.67 7.43 -0.55
CA SER A 122 3.43 6.08 -0.04
C SER A 122 4.02 5.88 1.37
N LEU A 123 5.26 6.31 1.59
CA LEU A 123 5.92 6.22 2.90
C LEU A 123 5.25 7.13 3.94
N THR A 124 4.79 8.31 3.54
CA THR A 124 4.02 9.20 4.42
C THR A 124 2.72 8.56 4.86
N LEU A 125 1.96 7.96 3.94
CA LEU A 125 0.71 7.26 4.26
C LEU A 125 0.95 6.01 5.13
N VAL A 126 2.04 5.28 4.90
CA VAL A 126 2.46 4.19 5.79
C VAL A 126 2.74 4.72 7.19
N PHE A 127 3.52 5.79 7.33
CA PHE A 127 3.85 6.40 8.62
C PHE A 127 2.60 6.87 9.37
N LEU A 128 1.71 7.63 8.70
CA LEU A 128 0.47 8.14 9.29
C LEU A 128 -0.45 6.99 9.73
N THR A 129 -0.54 5.92 8.93
CA THR A 129 -1.31 4.73 9.28
C THR A 129 -0.69 4.01 10.49
N ALA A 130 0.62 3.78 10.50
CA ALA A 130 1.32 3.13 11.61
C ALA A 130 1.22 3.94 12.92
N ARG A 131 1.26 5.26 12.84
CA ARG A 131 1.03 6.16 13.99
C ARG A 131 -0.40 6.04 14.51
N SER A 132 -1.38 6.02 13.61
CA SER A 132 -2.81 5.93 13.96
C SER A 132 -3.18 4.60 14.61
N VAL A 133 -2.57 3.49 14.15
CA VAL A 133 -2.76 2.16 14.76
C VAL A 133 -2.15 2.12 16.16
N ARG A 134 -0.93 2.63 16.33
CA ARG A 134 -0.25 2.67 17.65
C ARG A 134 -0.97 3.52 18.68
N SER A 135 -1.53 4.66 18.29
CA SER A 135 -2.30 5.51 19.21
C SER A 135 -3.62 4.89 19.70
N GLN A 136 -4.05 3.75 19.14
CA GLN A 136 -5.25 3.04 19.57
C GLN A 136 -4.95 1.88 20.52
N SER A 137 -3.70 1.43 20.60
CA SER A 137 -3.26 0.34 21.49
C SER A 137 -2.68 0.84 22.81
N ALA A 138 -2.52 2.15 22.98
CA ALA A 138 -2.06 2.82 24.20
C ALA A 138 -3.24 3.52 24.88
#